data_AF-A0A1N6LXX4-F1
#
_entry.id   AF-A0A1N6LXX4-F1
#
_cell.length_a   1.000
_cell.length_b   1.000
_cell.length_c   1.000
_cell.angle_alpha   90.00
_cell.angle_beta   90.00
_cell.angle_gamma   90.00
#
_symmetry.space_group_name_H-M   'P 1'
#
loop_
_entity.id
_entity.type
_entity.pdbx_description
1 polymer ?
#
loop_
_entity_poly.entity_id
_entity_poly.type
_entity_poly.pdbx_seq_one_letter_code
_entity_poly.pdbx_strand_id
1 'polypeptide(L)'
;MEGRKETTSERVSFSPSNSYTAGLHFLNTIATCINGIFSFSFIGYFFWIGFLYLIGSIVTIVSWIYFAPRIRDTIICPSMAIYAISGFWALHGVTMLIICYLYSSMVGDDFENELYKPTRSTNILGFLVKICPLIIRFFHLLSLCLIFTNIFNLLFLPECNCVYIRRVVAYTIVIWWIITIFGMVMRNRIALPPYLYNPHHSMYMVYVNMC
;
A
#
# COMPACT_ATOMS: atom_id res chain seq x y z
N MET A 1 -47.76 53.94 5.93
CA MET A 1 -46.89 53.19 4.99
C MET A 1 -45.51 53.81 5.09
N GLU A 2 -44.62 53.19 5.86
CA GLU A 2 -43.26 53.70 6.05
C GLU A 2 -42.32 52.49 6.03
N GLY A 3 -41.70 52.29 4.86
CA GLY A 3 -40.83 51.15 4.57
C GLY A 3 -39.40 51.44 5.01
N ARG A 4 -38.96 50.79 6.08
CA ARG A 4 -37.58 50.79 6.57
C ARG A 4 -36.73 49.89 5.66
N LYS A 5 -35.78 50.48 4.92
CA LYS A 5 -34.75 49.74 4.15
C LYS A 5 -33.68 49.23 5.11
N GLU A 6 -33.58 47.92 5.28
CA GLU A 6 -32.43 47.27 5.91
C GLU A 6 -31.25 47.27 4.93
N THR A 7 -30.13 47.81 5.40
CA THR A 7 -28.83 47.83 4.73
C THR A 7 -28.15 46.48 4.97
N THR A 8 -28.05 45.66 3.94
CA THR A 8 -27.35 44.37 3.99
C THR A 8 -25.85 44.62 4.11
N SER A 9 -25.32 44.44 5.31
CA SER A 9 -23.88 44.44 5.60
C SER A 9 -23.22 43.26 4.87
N GLU A 10 -22.44 43.58 3.84
CA GLU A 10 -21.63 42.64 3.07
C GLU A 10 -20.52 42.07 3.98
N ARG A 11 -20.76 40.88 4.55
CA ARG A 11 -19.74 40.14 5.29
C ARG A 11 -18.77 39.55 4.25
N VAL A 12 -17.68 40.26 3.99
CA VAL A 12 -16.53 39.74 3.23
C VAL A 12 -15.98 38.53 4.00
N SER A 13 -16.39 37.33 3.59
CA SER A 13 -15.84 36.08 4.08
C SER A 13 -14.42 35.95 3.56
N PHE A 14 -13.45 36.25 4.41
CA PHE A 14 -12.03 36.06 4.16
C PHE A 14 -11.78 34.56 3.95
N SER A 15 -11.58 34.14 2.69
CA SER A 15 -11.15 32.78 2.38
C SER A 15 -9.70 32.62 2.83
N PRO A 16 -9.37 31.74 3.79
CA PRO A 16 -7.98 31.53 4.18
C PRO A 16 -7.21 31.00 2.96
N SER A 17 -6.09 31.63 2.65
CA SER A 17 -5.23 31.27 1.53
C SER A 17 -4.94 29.77 1.51
N ASN A 18 -5.22 29.12 0.37
CA ASN A 18 -5.13 27.67 0.10
C ASN A 18 -3.84 26.97 0.59
N SER A 19 -2.76 27.72 0.83
CA SER A 19 -1.48 27.20 1.32
C SER A 19 -1.52 26.79 2.80
N TYR A 20 -2.29 27.49 3.65
CA TYR A 20 -2.37 27.18 5.09
C TYR A 20 -3.31 26.00 5.35
N THR A 21 -4.38 25.88 4.56
CA THR A 21 -5.29 24.72 4.61
C THR A 21 -4.61 23.45 4.10
N ALA A 22 -3.80 23.53 3.04
CA ALA A 22 -3.02 22.39 2.56
C ALA A 22 -1.94 21.92 3.57
N GLY A 23 -1.27 22.85 4.24
CA GLY A 23 -0.27 22.52 5.28
C GLY A 23 -0.89 21.84 6.51
N LEU A 24 -2.06 22.31 6.95
CA LEU A 24 -2.80 21.72 8.07
C LEU A 24 -3.37 20.33 7.71
N HIS A 25 -3.87 20.18 6.47
CA HIS A 25 -4.35 18.91 5.92
C HIS A 25 -3.26 17.85 5.85
N PHE A 26 -2.07 18.23 5.39
CA PHE A 26 -0.90 17.35 5.34
C PHE A 26 -0.48 16.87 6.74
N LEU A 27 -0.44 17.78 7.72
CA LEU A 27 -0.10 17.44 9.11
C LEU A 27 -1.14 16.52 9.76
N ASN A 28 -2.44 16.76 9.53
CA ASN A 28 -3.52 15.90 10.02
C ASN A 28 -3.48 14.50 9.38
N THR A 29 -3.17 14.42 8.08
CA THR A 29 -2.99 13.15 7.37
C THR A 29 -1.82 12.35 7.96
N ILE A 30 -0.69 13.01 8.23
CA ILE A 30 0.47 12.37 8.86
C ILE A 30 0.14 11.90 10.28
N ALA A 31 -0.51 12.72 11.10
CA ALA A 31 -0.88 12.36 12.46
C ALA A 31 -1.81 11.12 12.49
N THR A 32 -2.77 11.06 11.57
CA THR A 32 -3.67 9.91 11.40
C THR A 32 -2.92 8.67 10.92
N CYS A 33 -1.95 8.84 10.01
CA CYS A 33 -1.07 7.77 9.56
C CYS A 33 -0.24 7.21 10.73
N ILE A 34 0.42 8.06 11.53
CA ILE A 34 1.23 7.65 12.68
C ILE A 34 0.39 6.89 13.72
N ASN A 35 -0.80 7.40 14.06
CA ASN A 35 -1.70 6.71 14.98
C ASN A 35 -2.24 5.38 14.39
N GLY A 36 -2.40 5.32 13.07
CA GLY A 36 -2.76 4.12 12.30
C GLY A 36 -1.67 3.06 12.26
N ILE A 37 -0.38 3.44 12.24
CA ILE A 37 0.78 2.54 12.15
C ILE A 37 0.90 1.62 13.36
N PHE A 38 0.64 2.14 14.57
CA PHE A 38 0.77 1.39 15.83
C PHE A 38 -0.51 0.65 16.25
N SER A 39 -1.62 0.89 15.56
CA SER A 39 -2.88 0.19 15.80
C SER A 39 -3.00 -1.00 14.84
N PHE A 40 -3.73 -2.06 15.25
CA PHE A 40 -4.18 -3.14 14.34
C PHE A 40 -5.28 -2.62 13.40
N SER A 41 -4.95 -1.57 12.65
CA SER A 41 -5.82 -0.87 11.72
C SER A 41 -5.46 -1.21 10.28
N PHE A 42 -6.37 -0.89 9.35
CA PHE A 42 -6.16 -1.09 7.92
C PHE A 42 -4.99 -0.25 7.37
N ILE A 43 -4.77 0.93 7.96
CA ILE A 43 -3.62 1.80 7.67
C ILE A 43 -2.32 1.11 8.10
N GLY A 44 -2.26 0.60 9.33
CA GLY A 44 -1.12 -0.15 9.84
C GLY A 44 -0.78 -1.37 9.01
N TYR A 45 -1.79 -2.10 8.51
CA TYR A 45 -1.58 -3.23 7.60
C TYR A 45 -0.78 -2.85 6.35
N PHE A 46 -1.24 -1.85 5.59
CA PHE A 46 -0.56 -1.46 4.36
C PHE A 46 0.83 -0.88 4.61
N PHE A 47 0.99 -0.13 5.70
CA PHE A 47 2.29 0.37 6.09
C PHE A 47 3.28 -0.76 6.38
N TRP A 48 2.94 -1.67 7.29
CA TRP A 48 3.85 -2.75 7.70
C TRP A 48 4.14 -3.73 6.58
N ILE A 49 3.14 -4.08 5.77
CA ILE A 49 3.35 -4.92 4.59
C ILE A 49 4.24 -4.21 3.56
N GLY A 50 3.98 -2.94 3.28
CA GLY A 50 4.83 -2.14 2.38
C GLY A 50 6.27 -2.06 2.86
N PHE A 51 6.46 -1.82 4.16
CA PHE A 51 7.77 -1.77 4.80
C PHE A 51 8.53 -3.10 4.73
N LEU A 52 7.84 -4.23 5.01
CA LEU A 52 8.44 -5.56 4.91
C LEU A 52 8.89 -5.89 3.48
N TYR A 53 8.10 -5.49 2.47
CA TYR A 53 8.49 -5.66 1.07
C TYR A 53 9.72 -4.84 0.69
N LEU A 54 9.84 -3.59 1.18
CA LEU A 54 11.01 -2.74 0.94
C LEU A 54 12.27 -3.29 1.62
N ILE A 55 12.18 -3.66 2.90
CA ILE A 55 13.29 -4.29 3.62
C ILE A 55 13.70 -5.59 2.92
N GLY A 56 12.73 -6.43 2.57
CA GLY A 56 12.98 -7.70 1.88
C GLY A 56 13.68 -7.50 0.54
N SER A 57 13.28 -6.47 -0.22
CA SER A 57 13.93 -6.10 -1.48
C SER A 57 15.40 -5.71 -1.28
N ILE A 58 15.69 -4.84 -0.30
CA ILE A 58 17.04 -4.39 0.04
C ILE A 58 17.90 -5.56 0.51
N VAL A 59 17.40 -6.36 1.46
CA VAL A 59 18.11 -7.52 2.00
C VAL A 59 18.43 -8.51 0.88
N THR A 60 17.50 -8.77 -0.03
CA THR A 60 17.70 -9.70 -1.14
C THR A 60 18.79 -9.24 -2.10
N ILE A 61 18.77 -7.95 -2.51
CA ILE A 61 19.76 -7.43 -3.46
C ILE A 61 21.14 -7.26 -2.83
N VAL A 62 21.22 -6.77 -1.59
CA VAL A 62 22.46 -6.65 -0.84
C VAL A 62 23.08 -8.02 -0.65
N SER A 63 22.29 -9.00 -0.22
CA SER A 63 22.79 -10.36 -0.03
C SER A 63 23.34 -10.96 -1.32
N TRP A 64 22.68 -10.70 -2.45
CA TRP A 64 23.18 -11.15 -3.74
C TRP A 64 24.51 -10.50 -4.11
N ILE A 65 24.62 -9.17 -3.98
CA ILE A 65 25.85 -8.45 -4.31
C ILE A 65 27.03 -8.96 -3.48
N TYR A 66 26.85 -9.20 -2.18
CA TYR A 66 27.95 -9.57 -1.29
C TYR A 66 28.27 -11.08 -1.28
N PHE A 67 27.28 -11.96 -1.42
CA PHE A 67 27.47 -13.41 -1.22
C PHE A 67 27.40 -14.23 -2.52
N ALA A 68 27.10 -13.62 -3.67
CA ALA A 68 27.16 -14.33 -4.94
C ALA A 68 28.58 -14.80 -5.26
N PRO A 69 28.76 -16.04 -5.76
CA PRO A 69 30.07 -16.53 -6.14
C PRO A 69 30.63 -15.72 -7.32
N ARG A 70 31.93 -15.41 -7.24
CA ARG A 70 32.65 -14.58 -8.21
C ARG A 70 33.88 -15.29 -8.73
N ILE A 71 34.14 -15.18 -10.03
CA ILE A 71 35.46 -15.47 -10.62
C ILE A 71 35.92 -14.19 -11.31
N ARG A 72 37.13 -13.74 -10.96
CA ARG A 72 37.73 -12.49 -11.50
C ARG A 72 36.74 -11.31 -11.41
N ASP A 73 36.14 -11.12 -10.24
CA ASP A 73 35.16 -10.06 -9.92
C ASP A 73 33.83 -10.07 -10.69
N THR A 74 33.58 -11.09 -11.53
CA THR A 74 32.32 -11.25 -12.24
C THR A 74 31.41 -12.28 -11.56
N ILE A 75 30.13 -11.96 -11.42
CA ILE A 75 29.11 -12.88 -10.88
C ILE A 75 28.74 -13.87 -11.99
N ILE A 76 28.94 -15.16 -11.76
CA ILE A 76 28.72 -16.21 -12.77
C ILE A 76 27.28 -16.72 -12.76
N CYS A 77 26.62 -16.58 -11.62
CA CYS A 77 25.31 -17.17 -11.41
C CYS A 77 24.19 -16.35 -12.06
N PRO A 78 23.14 -17.02 -12.56
CA PRO A 78 22.00 -16.36 -13.16
C PRO A 78 21.35 -15.42 -12.14
N SER A 79 21.43 -14.12 -12.42
CA SER A 79 21.07 -13.05 -11.49
C SER A 79 19.70 -12.42 -11.79
N MET A 80 19.14 -12.68 -12.98
CA MET A 80 17.90 -12.05 -13.47
C MET A 80 16.70 -12.30 -12.54
N ALA A 81 16.56 -13.50 -12.00
CA ALA A 81 15.46 -13.83 -11.08
C ALA A 81 15.53 -13.07 -9.75
N ILE A 82 16.75 -12.77 -9.29
CA ILE A 82 16.99 -12.08 -8.02
C ILE A 82 16.81 -10.57 -8.16
N TYR A 83 17.27 -10.00 -9.26
CA TYR A 83 16.97 -8.62 -9.58
C TYR A 83 15.47 -8.42 -9.85
N ALA A 84 14.82 -9.36 -10.54
CA ALA A 84 13.38 -9.31 -10.77
C ALA A 84 12.60 -9.37 -9.45
N ILE A 85 12.87 -10.36 -8.58
CA ILE A 85 12.13 -10.45 -7.29
C ILE A 85 12.37 -9.22 -6.42
N SER A 86 13.61 -8.71 -6.35
CA SER A 86 13.92 -7.48 -5.60
C SER A 86 13.20 -6.27 -6.17
N GLY A 87 13.19 -6.08 -7.50
CA GLY A 87 12.46 -5.00 -8.16
C GLY A 87 10.95 -5.09 -7.96
N PHE A 88 10.38 -6.29 -8.07
CA PHE A 88 8.95 -6.51 -7.81
C PHE A 88 8.58 -6.25 -6.36
N TRP A 89 9.39 -6.69 -5.40
CA TRP A 89 9.17 -6.41 -3.99
C TRP A 89 9.28 -4.91 -3.69
N ALA A 90 10.24 -4.20 -4.28
CA ALA A 90 10.34 -2.75 -4.13
C ALA A 90 9.09 -2.03 -4.68
N LEU A 91 8.69 -2.37 -5.91
CA LEU A 91 7.50 -1.78 -6.55
C LEU A 91 6.24 -2.06 -5.73
N HIS A 92 6.08 -3.28 -5.22
CA HIS A 92 4.95 -3.66 -4.41
C HIS A 92 4.94 -2.92 -3.06
N GLY A 93 6.11 -2.79 -2.42
CA GLY A 93 6.27 -2.03 -1.19
C GLY A 93 5.87 -0.56 -1.36
N VAL A 94 6.35 0.09 -2.42
CA VAL A 94 5.97 1.47 -2.75
C VAL A 94 4.47 1.59 -3.01
N THR A 95 3.88 0.65 -3.77
CA THR A 95 2.45 0.66 -4.06
C THR A 95 1.62 0.59 -2.77
N MET A 96 2.01 -0.26 -1.82
CA MET A 96 1.33 -0.37 -0.53
C MET A 96 1.43 0.90 0.31
N LEU A 97 2.59 1.58 0.31
CA LEU A 97 2.75 2.86 1.00
C LEU A 97 1.91 3.98 0.37
N ILE A 98 1.78 4.00 -0.96
CA ILE A 98 0.90 4.94 -1.65
C ILE A 98 -0.56 4.69 -1.24
N ILE A 99 -1.01 3.43 -1.21
CA ILE A 99 -2.37 3.07 -0.76
C ILE A 99 -2.59 3.49 0.68
N CYS A 100 -1.61 3.25 1.56
CA CYS A 100 -1.65 3.66 2.97
C CYS A 100 -1.87 5.18 3.09
N TYR A 101 -1.08 5.98 2.37
CA TYR A 101 -1.18 7.44 2.36
C TYR A 101 -2.53 7.93 1.84
N LEU A 102 -2.99 7.37 0.71
CA LEU A 102 -4.28 7.70 0.11
C LEU A 102 -5.46 7.36 1.03
N TYR A 103 -5.35 6.26 1.79
CA TYR A 103 -6.38 5.88 2.75
C TYR A 103 -6.35 6.78 3.98
N SER A 104 -5.16 7.14 4.49
CA SER A 104 -5.06 8.05 5.64
C SER A 104 -5.57 9.45 5.34
N SER A 105 -5.42 9.94 4.10
CA SER A 105 -5.97 11.24 3.72
C SER A 105 -7.50 11.26 3.70
N MET A 106 -8.14 10.14 3.34
CA MET A 106 -9.61 10.05 3.35
C MET A 106 -10.22 10.02 4.74
N VAL A 107 -9.54 9.38 5.69
CA VAL A 107 -10.04 9.29 7.08
C VAL A 107 -9.86 10.62 7.82
N GLY A 108 -8.93 11.47 7.37
CA GLY A 108 -8.64 12.76 7.98
C GLY A 108 -9.56 13.92 7.57
N ASP A 109 -10.29 13.80 6.46
CA ASP A 109 -11.25 14.80 5.98
C ASP A 109 -12.68 14.45 6.40
N ASP A 110 -13.55 15.47 6.48
CA ASP A 110 -15.01 15.32 6.66
C ASP A 110 -15.62 14.60 5.45
N PHE A 111 -15.39 13.29 5.39
CA PHE A 111 -15.73 12.40 4.29
C PHE A 111 -17.23 12.41 4.00
N GLU A 112 -18.07 12.71 5.01
CA GLU A 112 -19.52 12.87 4.85
C GLU A 112 -19.92 14.09 4.00
N ASN A 113 -19.17 15.20 4.07
CA ASN A 113 -19.49 16.42 3.34
C ASN A 113 -19.03 16.37 1.88
N GLU A 114 -17.90 15.71 1.59
CA GLU A 114 -17.45 15.46 0.21
C GLU A 114 -18.25 14.35 -0.50
N LEU A 115 -18.98 13.52 0.25
CA LEU A 115 -19.85 12.46 -0.28
C LEU A 115 -21.05 13.01 -1.06
N TYR A 116 -21.56 14.17 -0.67
CA TYR A 116 -22.73 14.81 -1.30
C TYR A 116 -22.38 15.54 -2.61
N LYS A 117 -21.09 15.78 -2.86
CA LYS A 117 -20.56 16.40 -4.09
C LYS A 117 -19.31 15.65 -4.53
N PRO A 118 -19.45 14.53 -5.25
CA PRO A 118 -18.30 13.73 -5.67
C PRO A 118 -17.38 14.57 -6.57
N THR A 119 -16.19 14.86 -6.06
CA THR A 119 -15.11 15.48 -6.81
C THR A 119 -14.40 14.42 -7.66
N ARG A 120 -13.65 14.85 -8.68
CA ARG A 120 -12.88 13.92 -9.53
C ARG A 120 -11.90 13.07 -8.72
N SER A 121 -11.38 13.62 -7.62
CA SER A 121 -10.51 12.93 -6.66
C SER A 121 -11.22 11.78 -5.95
N THR A 122 -12.43 11.98 -5.41
CA THR A 122 -13.14 10.91 -4.69
C THR A 122 -13.56 9.75 -5.60
N ASN A 123 -13.88 10.03 -6.87
CA ASN A 123 -14.17 9.00 -7.88
C ASN A 123 -12.95 8.16 -8.27
N ILE A 124 -11.80 8.79 -8.53
CA ILE A 124 -10.53 8.08 -8.81
C ILE A 124 -10.16 7.19 -7.62
N LEU A 125 -10.39 7.71 -6.43
CA LEU A 125 -10.03 7.05 -5.19
C LEU A 125 -10.91 5.84 -4.87
N GLY A 126 -12.22 5.94 -5.11
CA GLY A 126 -13.12 4.78 -5.08
C GLY A 126 -12.71 3.70 -6.08
N PHE A 127 -12.35 4.09 -7.30
CA PHE A 127 -11.84 3.16 -8.31
C PHE A 127 -10.54 2.46 -7.85
N LEU A 128 -9.61 3.20 -7.24
CA LEU A 128 -8.38 2.65 -6.68
C LEU A 128 -8.66 1.64 -5.57
N VAL A 129 -9.57 1.93 -4.64
CA VAL A 129 -9.96 1.01 -3.56
C VAL A 129 -10.54 -0.30 -4.12
N LYS A 130 -11.29 -0.22 -5.23
CA LYS A 130 -11.85 -1.40 -5.90
C LYS A 130 -10.79 -2.24 -6.63
N ILE A 131 -9.79 -1.58 -7.23
CA ILE A 131 -8.75 -2.25 -8.03
C ILE A 131 -7.58 -2.76 -7.18
N CYS A 132 -7.29 -2.12 -6.05
CA CYS A 132 -6.19 -2.49 -5.16
C CYS A 132 -6.18 -3.99 -4.81
N PRO A 133 -7.29 -4.62 -4.38
CA PRO A 133 -7.31 -6.05 -4.09
C PRO A 133 -6.88 -6.92 -5.28
N LEU A 134 -7.24 -6.54 -6.50
CA LEU A 134 -6.87 -7.26 -7.71
C LEU A 134 -5.37 -7.09 -8.03
N ILE A 135 -4.86 -5.86 -7.92
CA ILE A 135 -3.43 -5.55 -8.09
C ILE A 135 -2.58 -6.32 -7.07
N ILE A 136 -2.99 -6.31 -5.81
CA ILE A 136 -2.28 -7.01 -4.72
C ILE A 136 -2.23 -8.52 -4.97
N ARG A 137 -3.37 -9.13 -5.35
CA ARG A 137 -3.42 -10.57 -5.72
C ARG A 137 -2.48 -10.89 -6.88
N PHE A 138 -2.46 -10.04 -7.91
CA PHE A 138 -1.56 -10.20 -9.06
C PHE A 138 -0.08 -10.15 -8.64
N PHE A 139 0.31 -9.16 -7.84
CA PHE A 139 1.70 -9.06 -7.34
C PHE A 139 2.09 -10.23 -6.41
N HIS A 140 1.16 -10.75 -5.60
CA HIS A 140 1.40 -11.93 -4.79
C HIS A 140 1.67 -13.18 -5.64
N LEU A 141 0.85 -13.41 -6.67
CA LEU A 141 1.04 -14.54 -7.59
C LEU A 141 2.37 -14.42 -8.34
N LEU A 142 2.69 -13.23 -8.82
CA LEU A 142 3.95 -12.99 -9.52
C LEU A 142 5.16 -13.19 -8.59
N SER A 143 5.07 -12.74 -7.34
CA SER A 143 6.09 -12.99 -6.32
C SER A 143 6.29 -14.48 -6.07
N LEU A 144 5.20 -15.27 -6.02
CA LEU A 144 5.27 -16.72 -5.87
C LEU A 144 6.02 -17.37 -7.05
N CYS A 145 5.68 -16.99 -8.29
CA CYS A 145 6.38 -17.50 -9.48
C CYS A 145 7.90 -17.21 -9.42
N LEU A 146 8.28 -15.99 -9.02
CA LEU A 146 9.69 -15.60 -8.90
C LEU A 146 10.42 -16.33 -7.77
N ILE A 147 9.74 -16.60 -6.65
CA ILE A 147 10.28 -17.45 -5.58
C ILE A 147 10.55 -18.86 -6.12
N PHE A 148 9.61 -19.45 -6.85
CA PHE A 148 9.81 -20.77 -7.47
C PHE A 148 10.97 -20.78 -8.46
N THR A 149 11.10 -19.76 -9.31
CA THR A 149 12.26 -19.63 -10.21
C THR A 149 13.58 -19.59 -9.43
N ASN A 150 13.63 -18.89 -8.30
CA ASN A 150 14.82 -18.86 -7.45
C ASN A 150 15.13 -20.22 -6.80
N ILE A 151 14.11 -20.96 -6.36
CA ILE A 151 14.27 -22.32 -5.85
C ILE A 151 14.81 -23.24 -6.95
N PHE A 152 14.25 -23.19 -8.16
CA PHE A 152 14.73 -23.99 -9.28
C PHE A 152 16.17 -23.67 -9.66
N ASN A 153 16.55 -22.38 -9.69
CA ASN A 153 17.93 -21.97 -9.94
C ASN A 153 18.90 -22.56 -8.90
N LEU A 154 18.51 -22.59 -7.62
CA LEU A 154 19.32 -23.21 -6.56
C LEU A 154 19.42 -24.74 -6.68
N LEU A 155 18.36 -25.39 -7.18
CA LEU A 155 18.32 -26.84 -7.34
C LEU A 155 19.14 -27.32 -8.54
N PHE A 156 19.05 -26.61 -9.67
CA PHE A 156 19.68 -27.00 -10.94
C PHE A 156 21.11 -26.46 -11.10
N LEU A 157 21.49 -25.39 -10.40
CA LEU A 157 22.85 -24.85 -10.43
C LEU A 157 23.52 -25.00 -9.05
N PRO A 158 24.05 -26.19 -8.72
CA PRO A 158 24.70 -26.44 -7.43
C PRO A 158 25.93 -25.56 -7.20
N GLU A 159 26.60 -25.10 -8.27
CA GLU A 159 27.75 -24.17 -8.18
C GLU A 159 27.34 -22.79 -7.64
N CYS A 160 26.07 -22.42 -7.83
CA CYS A 160 25.48 -21.18 -7.33
C CYS A 160 24.86 -21.33 -5.93
N ASN A 161 24.93 -22.54 -5.36
CA ASN A 161 24.22 -22.93 -4.16
C ASN A 161 25.02 -22.67 -2.87
N CYS A 162 25.49 -21.43 -2.71
CA CYS A 162 26.17 -21.00 -1.49
C CYS A 162 25.22 -21.11 -0.27
N VAL A 163 25.76 -21.49 0.89
CA VAL A 163 24.99 -21.61 2.15
C VAL A 163 24.29 -20.30 2.50
N TYR A 164 24.93 -19.15 2.27
CA TYR A 164 24.36 -17.83 2.54
C TYR A 164 23.15 -17.52 1.64
N ILE A 165 23.25 -17.80 0.33
CA ILE A 165 22.15 -17.57 -0.61
C ILE A 165 20.95 -18.46 -0.26
N ARG A 166 21.19 -19.72 0.13
CA ARG A 166 20.12 -20.61 0.61
C ARG A 166 19.38 -20.03 1.82
N ARG A 167 20.12 -19.51 2.79
CA ARG A 167 19.52 -18.89 3.98
C ARG A 167 18.68 -17.67 3.59
N VAL A 168 19.18 -16.84 2.69
CA VAL A 168 18.45 -15.66 2.19
C VAL A 168 17.15 -16.09 1.51
N VAL A 169 17.20 -17.04 0.57
CA VAL A 169 16.00 -17.56 -0.10
C VAL A 169 15.02 -18.18 0.90
N ALA A 170 15.51 -18.92 1.90
CA ALA A 170 14.67 -19.45 2.97
C ALA A 170 13.98 -18.34 3.77
N TYR A 171 14.71 -17.28 4.17
CA TYR A 171 14.12 -16.13 4.84
C TYR A 171 13.11 -15.39 3.95
N THR A 172 13.41 -15.22 2.66
CA THR A 172 12.49 -14.63 1.67
C THR A 172 11.18 -15.42 1.60
N ILE A 173 11.24 -16.76 1.58
CA ILE A 173 10.06 -17.63 1.59
C ILE A 173 9.26 -17.47 2.88
N VAL A 174 9.92 -17.50 4.04
CA VAL A 174 9.25 -17.35 5.34
C VAL A 174 8.57 -15.98 5.45
N ILE A 175 9.26 -14.90 5.10
CA ILE A 175 8.70 -13.54 5.10
C ILE A 175 7.50 -13.45 4.15
N TRP A 176 7.62 -14.01 2.94
CA TRP A 176 6.53 -14.02 1.96
C TRP A 176 5.29 -14.76 2.49
N TRP A 177 5.47 -15.89 3.17
CA TRP A 177 4.36 -16.61 3.82
C TRP A 177 3.74 -15.82 4.96
N ILE A 178 4.54 -15.16 5.81
CA ILE A 178 4.03 -14.30 6.87
C ILE A 178 3.15 -13.19 6.29
N ILE A 179 3.62 -12.49 5.24
CA ILE A 179 2.86 -11.45 4.56
C ILE A 179 1.55 -12.03 3.98
N THR A 180 1.63 -13.19 3.33
CA THR A 180 0.47 -13.83 2.69
C THR A 180 -0.58 -14.25 3.72
N ILE A 181 -0.18 -14.88 4.83
CA ILE A 181 -1.09 -15.27 5.92
C ILE A 181 -1.71 -14.02 6.55
N PHE A 182 -0.91 -12.99 6.82
CA PHE A 182 -1.41 -11.74 7.37
C PHE A 182 -2.43 -11.08 6.44
N GLY A 183 -2.17 -11.07 5.13
CA GLY A 183 -3.11 -10.60 4.12
C GLY A 183 -4.41 -11.41 4.08
N MET A 184 -4.35 -12.74 4.23
CA MET A 184 -5.54 -13.60 4.32
C MET A 184 -6.36 -13.31 5.58
N VAL A 185 -5.71 -13.12 6.74
CA VAL A 185 -6.39 -12.79 8.00
C VAL A 185 -7.08 -11.42 7.89
N MET A 186 -6.40 -10.44 7.29
CA MET A 186 -6.93 -9.09 7.12
C MET A 186 -8.01 -8.98 6.05
N ARG A 187 -8.09 -9.91 5.08
CA ARG A 187 -9.18 -9.98 4.09
C ARG A 187 -10.56 -9.97 4.76
N ASN A 188 -10.70 -10.65 5.89
CA ASN A 188 -11.97 -10.76 6.62
C ASN A 188 -12.32 -9.50 7.44
N ARG A 189 -11.42 -8.51 7.47
CA ARG A 189 -11.56 -7.26 8.24
C ARG A 189 -11.66 -6.02 7.34
N ILE A 190 -11.66 -6.18 6.01
CA ILE A 190 -11.75 -5.05 5.07
C ILE A 190 -13.19 -4.54 5.06
N ALA A 191 -13.47 -3.55 5.91
CA ALA A 191 -14.67 -2.74 5.80
C ALA A 191 -14.52 -1.83 4.58
N LEU A 192 -15.08 -2.22 3.44
CA LEU A 192 -15.30 -1.26 2.36
C LEU A 192 -16.47 -0.36 2.77
N PRO A 193 -16.33 0.96 2.67
CA PRO A 193 -17.44 1.83 2.96
C PRO A 193 -18.57 1.59 1.92
N PRO A 194 -19.84 1.52 2.37
CA PRO A 194 -20.97 0.93 1.63
C PRO A 194 -21.33 1.63 0.31
N TYR A 195 -20.95 2.90 0.15
CA TYR A 195 -21.25 3.70 -1.04
C TYR A 195 -20.54 3.19 -2.32
N LEU A 196 -19.51 2.36 -2.19
CA LEU A 196 -18.78 1.77 -3.33
C LEU A 196 -19.55 0.66 -4.06
N TYR A 197 -20.61 0.11 -3.44
CA TYR A 197 -21.43 -0.96 -4.02
C TYR A 197 -22.86 -0.53 -4.35
N ASN A 198 -23.43 0.46 -3.66
CA ASN A 198 -24.78 0.94 -3.95
C ASN A 198 -25.02 2.37 -3.41
N PRO A 199 -25.16 3.41 -4.26
CA PRO A 199 -25.38 4.79 -3.80
C PRO A 199 -26.77 5.02 -3.18
N HIS A 200 -27.66 4.03 -3.20
CA HIS A 200 -29.06 4.17 -2.78
C HIS A 200 -29.40 3.63 -1.39
N HIS A 201 -28.46 2.95 -0.70
CA HIS A 201 -28.73 2.40 0.63
C HIS A 201 -27.94 3.12 1.72
N SER A 202 -28.70 3.67 2.67
CA SER A 202 -28.23 4.32 3.88
C SER A 202 -27.25 3.44 4.67
N MET A 203 -26.09 4.02 5.00
CA MET A 203 -25.37 3.97 6.28
C MET A 203 -25.42 2.68 7.12
N TYR A 204 -25.06 1.54 6.53
CA TYR A 204 -24.60 0.37 7.30
C TYR A 204 -23.25 -0.06 6.73
N MET A 205 -22.22 -0.24 7.58
CA MET A 205 -20.97 -0.88 7.15
C MET A 205 -21.30 -2.30 6.70
N VAL A 206 -21.38 -2.50 5.38
CA VAL A 206 -21.59 -3.82 4.80
C VAL A 206 -20.24 -4.53 4.83
N TYR A 207 -20.12 -5.53 5.70
CA TYR A 207 -19.01 -6.47 5.65
C TYR A 207 -19.15 -7.32 4.38
N VAL A 208 -18.43 -6.95 3.32
CA VAL A 208 -18.42 -7.72 2.09
C VAL A 208 -17.48 -8.90 2.29
N ASN A 209 -18.05 -10.08 2.52
CA ASN A 209 -17.31 -11.32 2.32
C ASN A 209 -16.94 -11.43 0.84
N MET A 210 -15.71 -11.07 0.50
CA MET A 210 -15.17 -11.38 -0.82
C MET A 210 -15.06 -12.91 -0.89
N CYS A 211 -15.91 -13.58 -1.68
CA CYS A 211 -15.63 -14.91 -2.19
C CYS A 211 -14.44 -14.83 -3.17
#